data_AF-A0A3M6TTK4-F1
#
_entry.id   AF-A0A3M6TTK4-F1
#
_cell.length_a   1.000
_cell.length_b   1.000
_cell.length_c   1.000
_cell.angle_alpha   90.00
_cell.angle_beta   90.00
_cell.angle_gamma   90.00
#
_symmetry.space_group_name_H-M   'P 1'
#
loop_
_entity.id
_entity.type
_entity.pdbx_description
1 polymer ?
#
loop_
_entity_poly.entity_id
_entity_poly.type
_entity_poly.pdbx_seq_one_letter_code
_entity_poly.pdbx_strand_id
1 'polypeptide(L)'
;MVNTLALMLSPEERKRSRYAVDTLANDSSDFYDSDLFVQGLLKSSKESFSLPVKGIITSSLPSTLVDMDTGEVKQTCPFNEHIVIRREFIDIELALLSEEAEDTPVFPELGLLHYSEEIGLLVQTFMHDIQILPYVCGVREGFIDNFLRLLDRKALALIKYVETQSSLGTVPLNDAAKRQLRQDLQLVTEADYSIVLTRAEKLHPGIYTFLKGDPRQNADRVQALFESF
;
A
#
# COMPACT_ATOMS: atom_id res chain seq x y z
N MET A 1 9.29 -11.11 12.48
CA MET A 1 8.31 -10.28 11.74
C MET A 1 8.67 -10.08 10.30
N VAL A 2 9.86 -9.57 9.96
CA VAL A 2 10.30 -9.42 8.56
C VAL A 2 10.13 -10.71 7.76
N ASN A 3 10.62 -11.85 8.27
CA ASN A 3 10.43 -13.15 7.62
C ASN A 3 8.96 -13.55 7.46
N THR A 4 8.12 -13.28 8.47
CA THR A 4 6.70 -13.60 8.45
C THR A 4 5.96 -12.81 7.38
N LEU A 5 6.22 -11.50 7.27
CA LEU A 5 5.64 -10.64 6.23
C LEU A 5 6.18 -11.00 4.84
N ALA A 6 7.47 -11.35 4.75
CA ALA A 6 8.11 -11.76 3.51
C ALA A 6 7.54 -13.05 2.90
N LEU A 7 6.83 -13.89 3.68
CA LEU A 7 6.11 -15.05 3.15
C LEU A 7 5.04 -14.66 2.14
N MET A 8 4.46 -13.45 2.27
CA MET A 8 3.42 -12.95 1.37
C MET A 8 3.98 -12.29 0.10
N LEU A 9 5.31 -12.21 -0.02
CA LEU A 9 6.00 -11.57 -1.14
C LEU A 9 6.47 -12.58 -2.19
N SER A 10 6.55 -12.11 -3.43
CA SER A 10 7.19 -12.85 -4.52
C SER A 10 8.70 -13.05 -4.25
N PRO A 11 9.35 -14.06 -4.84
CA PRO A 11 10.79 -14.27 -4.64
C PRO A 11 11.65 -13.08 -5.09
N GLU A 12 11.19 -12.29 -6.06
CA GLU A 12 11.87 -11.07 -6.52
C GLU A 12 11.70 -9.93 -5.51
N GLU A 13 10.49 -9.78 -4.97
CA GLU A 13 10.17 -8.80 -3.93
C GLU A 13 10.92 -9.08 -2.63
N ARG A 14 11.11 -10.36 -2.28
CA ARG A 14 11.91 -10.77 -1.11
C ARG A 14 13.38 -10.36 -1.21
N LYS A 15 13.95 -10.36 -2.42
CA LYS A 15 15.32 -9.87 -2.65
C LYS A 15 15.43 -8.36 -2.48
N ARG A 16 14.31 -7.64 -2.59
CA ARG A 16 14.19 -6.19 -2.40
C ARG A 16 13.69 -5.83 -0.99
N SER A 17 13.95 -6.70 -0.02
CA SER A 17 13.66 -6.51 1.40
C SER A 17 14.95 -6.62 2.22
N ARG A 18 15.00 -5.92 3.36
CA ARG A 18 16.19 -5.86 4.22
C ARG A 18 15.86 -6.30 5.64
N TYR A 19 16.75 -7.09 6.22
CA TYR A 19 16.71 -7.43 7.64
C TYR A 19 17.08 -6.23 8.51
N ALA A 20 16.62 -6.26 9.76
CA ALA A 20 17.14 -5.37 10.78
C ALA A 20 18.65 -5.64 10.95
N VAL A 21 19.45 -4.62 10.74
CA VAL A 21 20.90 -4.66 10.98
C VAL A 21 21.15 -3.93 12.28
N ASP A 22 21.86 -4.58 13.20
CA ASP A 22 22.25 -4.00 14.48
C ASP A 22 23.46 -3.08 14.25
N THR A 23 23.21 -1.87 13.76
CA THR A 23 24.24 -0.85 13.55
C THR A 23 24.59 -0.15 14.87
N LEU A 24 25.03 -0.92 15.86
CA LEU A 24 25.66 -0.39 17.08
C LEU A 24 27.15 -0.08 16.90
N ALA A 25 27.74 -0.38 15.73
CA ALA A 25 29.19 -0.38 15.56
C ALA A 25 29.78 0.69 14.62
N ASN A 26 28.99 1.45 13.87
CA ASN A 26 29.54 2.56 13.08
C ASN A 26 28.53 3.71 12.98
N ASP A 27 29.03 4.90 13.30
CA ASP A 27 28.36 6.18 13.22
C ASP A 27 27.64 6.41 11.88
N SER A 28 26.56 7.18 11.99
CA SER A 28 25.77 7.85 10.94
C SER A 28 24.64 7.05 10.28
N SER A 29 23.45 7.36 10.81
CA SER A 29 22.14 7.33 10.16
C SER A 29 21.40 5.99 10.08
N ASP A 30 20.29 5.92 10.82
CA ASP A 30 19.16 5.02 10.62
C ASP A 30 18.59 5.23 9.21
N PHE A 31 19.25 4.65 8.19
CA PHE A 31 18.79 4.78 6.81
C PHE A 31 17.58 3.87 6.58
N TYR A 32 16.39 4.46 6.69
CA TYR A 32 15.24 4.05 5.89
C TYR A 32 15.64 4.19 4.41
N ASP A 33 15.55 3.08 3.68
CA ASP A 33 15.78 3.10 2.24
C ASP A 33 14.41 3.16 1.56
N SER A 34 14.15 4.20 0.78
CA SER A 34 12.92 4.29 0.00
C SER A 34 12.83 3.12 -0.99
N ASP A 35 11.60 2.67 -1.27
CA ASP A 35 11.29 1.60 -2.23
C ASP A 35 11.73 0.17 -1.87
N LEU A 36 12.15 -0.09 -0.62
CA LEU A 36 12.22 -1.46 -0.10
C LEU A 36 10.82 -1.99 0.25
N PHE A 37 10.56 -3.28 0.00
CA PHE A 37 9.25 -3.88 0.29
C PHE A 37 9.02 -4.10 1.78
N VAL A 38 9.99 -4.71 2.47
CA VAL A 38 9.97 -4.91 3.91
C VAL A 38 11.34 -4.56 4.47
N GLN A 39 11.35 -3.64 5.43
CA GLN A 39 12.56 -3.21 6.10
C GLN A 39 12.42 -3.43 7.61
N GLY A 40 13.38 -4.10 8.22
CA GLY A 40 13.55 -4.11 9.67
C GLY A 40 14.34 -2.89 10.11
N LEU A 41 13.76 -2.07 10.99
CA LEU A 41 14.43 -0.92 11.61
C LEU A 41 14.43 -1.13 13.13
N LEU A 42 15.56 -0.89 13.77
CA LEU A 42 15.70 -0.96 15.21
C LEU A 42 15.59 0.45 15.78
N LYS A 43 14.81 0.62 16.85
CA LYS A 43 14.76 1.89 17.57
C LYS A 43 16.01 2.01 18.45
N SER A 44 16.76 3.09 18.29
CA SER A 44 17.85 3.40 19.22
C SER A 44 17.30 3.69 20.62
N SER A 45 17.98 3.21 21.66
CA SER A 45 17.52 3.28 23.06
C SER A 45 17.52 4.69 23.67
N LYS A 46 17.98 5.71 22.94
CA LYS A 46 18.16 7.08 23.46
C LYS A 46 17.40 8.16 22.72
N GLU A 47 16.83 7.89 21.55
CA GLU A 47 16.12 8.89 20.75
C GLU A 47 14.76 8.37 20.30
N SER A 48 13.76 9.25 20.30
CA SER A 48 12.52 9.02 19.58
C SER A 48 12.85 8.74 18.12
N PHE A 49 12.54 7.54 17.63
CA PHE A 49 12.73 7.17 16.23
C PHE A 49 12.09 8.23 15.33
N SER A 50 12.92 9.05 14.69
CA SER A 50 12.44 10.06 13.76
C SER A 50 12.11 9.35 12.45
N LEU A 51 10.82 9.20 12.17
CA LEU A 51 10.37 8.65 10.90
C LEU A 51 10.86 9.57 9.77
N PRO A 52 11.59 9.06 8.77
CA PRO A 52 12.06 9.85 7.66
C PRO A 52 10.89 10.13 6.72
N VAL A 53 10.13 11.17 7.05
CA VAL A 53 8.94 11.63 6.35
C VAL A 53 9.20 11.80 4.84
N LYS A 54 10.32 12.44 4.48
CA LYS A 54 10.71 12.63 3.08
C LYS A 54 10.87 11.31 2.33
N GLY A 55 11.50 10.30 2.95
CA GLY A 55 11.67 8.99 2.34
C GLY A 55 10.34 8.27 2.11
N ILE A 56 9.41 8.40 3.07
CA ILE A 56 8.09 7.78 2.98
C ILE A 56 7.24 8.43 1.88
N ILE A 57 7.23 9.77 1.79
CA ILE A 57 6.45 10.50 0.76
C ILE A 57 7.02 10.25 -0.63
N THR A 58 8.35 10.25 -0.78
CA THR A 58 9.01 10.08 -2.08
C THR A 58 9.00 8.63 -2.59
N SER A 59 8.67 7.66 -1.72
CA SER A 59 8.47 6.26 -2.08
C SER A 59 7.45 6.10 -3.22
N SER A 60 7.70 5.15 -4.11
CA SER A 60 6.78 4.79 -5.19
C SER A 60 5.47 4.18 -4.71
N LEU A 61 5.48 3.52 -3.56
CA LEU A 61 4.34 2.83 -2.98
C LEU A 61 4.00 3.39 -1.58
N PRO A 62 2.70 3.38 -1.21
CA PRO A 62 2.27 3.60 0.17
C PRO A 62 3.02 2.71 1.16
N SER A 63 3.29 3.23 2.35
CA SER A 63 4.05 2.55 3.40
C SER A 63 3.15 2.19 4.58
N THR A 64 3.45 1.06 5.22
CA THR A 64 2.82 0.67 6.49
C THR A 64 3.90 0.58 7.56
N LEU A 65 3.70 1.31 8.66
CA LEU A 65 4.51 1.23 9.86
C LEU A 65 3.88 0.24 10.83
N VAL A 66 4.62 -0.81 11.16
CA VAL A 66 4.23 -1.79 12.18
C VAL A 66 5.16 -1.61 13.38
N ASP A 67 4.61 -1.08 14.47
CA ASP A 67 5.34 -0.96 15.72
C ASP A 67 5.18 -2.25 16.54
N MET A 68 6.30 -2.91 16.82
CA MET A 68 6.32 -4.17 17.55
C MET A 68 6.23 -4.01 19.06
N ASP A 69 6.58 -2.85 19.61
CA ASP A 69 6.56 -2.61 21.05
C ASP A 69 5.14 -2.28 21.52
N THR A 70 4.43 -1.46 20.75
CA THR A 70 3.06 -1.04 21.03
C THR A 70 2.01 -1.92 20.36
N GLY A 71 2.40 -2.67 19.32
CA GLY A 71 1.47 -3.45 18.49
C GLY A 71 0.62 -2.58 17.56
N GLU A 72 0.96 -1.29 17.41
CA GLU A 72 0.22 -0.37 16.54
C GLU A 72 0.59 -0.56 15.07
N VAL A 73 -0.42 -0.52 14.21
CA VAL A 73 -0.25 -0.53 12.75
C VAL A 73 -0.76 0.78 12.19
N LYS A 74 0.13 1.54 11.55
CA LYS A 74 -0.20 2.81 10.91
C LYS A 74 0.11 2.72 9.43
N GLN A 75 -0.77 3.25 8.60
CA GLN A 75 -0.65 3.20 7.14
C GLN A 75 -0.68 4.61 6.57
N THR A 76 0.04 4.83 5.47
CA THR A 76 -0.15 6.02 4.65
C THR A 76 -1.46 5.97 3.87
N CYS A 77 -1.83 7.10 3.28
CA CYS A 77 -2.97 7.21 2.36
C CYS A 77 -2.97 6.13 1.25
N PRO A 78 -4.16 5.81 0.69
CA PRO A 78 -4.28 4.86 -0.42
C PRO A 78 -3.46 5.28 -1.64
N PHE A 79 -3.16 4.32 -2.52
CA PHE A 79 -2.21 4.49 -3.63
C PHE A 79 -2.51 5.68 -4.57
N ASN A 80 -3.80 5.92 -4.88
CA ASN A 80 -4.22 7.04 -5.74
C ASN A 80 -3.90 8.40 -5.12
N GLU A 81 -4.09 8.55 -3.81
CA GLU A 81 -3.76 9.78 -3.07
C GLU A 81 -2.25 9.91 -2.89
N HIS A 82 -1.57 8.80 -2.58
CA HIS A 82 -0.13 8.76 -2.41
C HIS A 82 0.62 9.25 -3.65
N ILE A 83 0.22 8.81 -4.86
CA ILE A 83 0.84 9.28 -6.11
C ILE A 83 0.68 10.79 -6.27
N VAL A 84 -0.49 11.33 -5.95
CA VAL A 84 -0.78 12.76 -6.10
C VAL A 84 0.04 13.57 -5.12
N ILE A 85 0.04 13.18 -3.84
CA ILE A 85 0.83 13.83 -2.78
C ILE A 85 2.32 13.75 -3.11
N ARG A 86 2.81 12.58 -3.55
CA ARG A 86 4.20 12.41 -3.98
C ARG A 86 4.55 13.35 -5.11
N ARG A 87 3.69 13.48 -6.12
CA ARG A 87 3.92 14.37 -7.27
C ARG A 87 3.96 15.82 -6.82
N GLU A 88 3.01 16.25 -6.00
CA GLU A 88 2.99 17.61 -5.45
C GLU A 88 4.22 17.90 -4.61
N PHE A 89 4.65 16.94 -3.79
CA PHE A 89 5.86 17.06 -3.00
C PHE A 89 7.11 17.24 -3.87
N ILE A 90 7.26 16.41 -4.91
CA ILE A 90 8.38 16.52 -5.85
C ILE A 90 8.31 17.84 -6.64
N ASP A 91 7.14 18.24 -7.10
CA ASP A 91 6.94 19.48 -7.86
C ASP A 91 7.32 20.71 -7.01
N ILE A 92 6.94 20.72 -5.71
CA ILE A 92 7.31 21.77 -4.76
C ILE A 92 8.81 21.74 -4.46
N GLU A 93 9.39 20.55 -4.22
CA GLU A 93 10.84 20.42 -3.96
C GLU A 93 11.65 20.93 -5.16
N LEU A 94 11.23 20.60 -6.39
CA LEU A 94 11.85 21.10 -7.61
C LEU A 94 11.69 22.62 -7.76
N ALA A 95 10.54 23.19 -7.40
CA ALA A 95 10.33 24.63 -7.43
C ALA A 95 11.25 25.36 -6.45
N LEU A 96 11.40 24.85 -5.22
CA LEU A 96 12.29 25.43 -4.20
C LEU A 96 13.77 25.34 -4.61
N LEU A 97 14.18 24.20 -5.19
CA LEU A 97 15.51 24.05 -5.76
C LEU A 97 15.75 25.05 -6.91
N SER A 98 14.71 25.38 -7.68
CA SER A 98 14.78 26.39 -8.74
C SER A 98 14.87 27.83 -8.21
N GLU A 99 14.35 28.10 -7.01
CA GLU A 99 14.31 29.43 -6.39
C GLU A 99 15.45 29.68 -5.38
N GLU A 100 16.37 28.73 -5.20
CA GLU A 100 17.46 28.75 -4.22
C GLU A 100 17.00 29.02 -2.77
N ALA A 101 15.73 28.72 -2.45
CA ALA A 101 15.19 28.86 -1.11
C ALA A 101 15.55 27.62 -0.27
N GLU A 102 16.27 27.82 0.84
CA GLU A 102 16.70 26.74 1.77
C GLU A 102 15.56 26.18 2.65
N ASP A 103 14.37 26.79 2.63
CA ASP A 103 13.27 26.36 3.49
C ASP A 103 12.54 25.14 2.92
N THR A 104 12.83 23.98 3.51
CA THR A 104 12.08 22.74 3.28
C THR A 104 10.63 22.94 3.71
N PRO A 105 9.64 22.67 2.85
CA PRO A 105 8.24 22.82 3.21
C PRO A 105 7.88 21.69 4.17
N VAL A 106 7.33 22.05 5.34
CA VAL A 106 6.80 21.10 6.31
C VAL A 106 5.46 20.61 5.79
N PHE A 107 5.48 19.54 4.99
CA PHE A 107 4.27 18.83 4.57
C PHE A 107 4.27 17.39 5.11
N PRO A 108 3.09 16.84 5.46
CA PRO A 108 1.76 17.42 5.44
C PRO A 108 1.25 17.88 6.83
N GLU A 109 0.35 18.87 6.83
CA GLU A 109 -0.38 19.35 8.02
C GLU A 109 -1.35 18.29 8.60
N LEU A 110 -1.74 17.31 7.79
CA LEU A 110 -2.49 16.12 8.18
C LEU A 110 -1.50 14.96 8.33
N GLY A 111 -1.42 14.37 9.51
CA GLY A 111 -0.45 13.32 9.81
C GLY A 111 -0.40 12.23 8.72
N LEU A 112 0.79 11.95 8.20
CA LEU A 112 1.07 10.98 7.13
C LEU A 112 0.58 9.56 7.39
N LEU A 113 0.40 9.24 8.66
CA LEU A 113 0.17 7.90 9.17
C LEU A 113 -1.16 7.89 9.89
N HIS A 114 -2.09 7.10 9.35
CA HIS A 114 -3.42 6.86 9.90
C HIS A 114 -3.51 5.45 10.48
N TYR A 115 -4.35 5.26 11.50
CA TYR A 115 -4.61 3.93 12.03
C TYR A 115 -5.42 3.11 11.02
N SER A 116 -5.01 1.87 10.78
CA SER A 116 -5.77 0.94 9.96
C SER A 116 -6.84 0.25 10.81
N GLU A 117 -8.09 0.69 10.69
CA GLU A 117 -9.21 0.14 11.49
C GLU A 117 -9.95 -1.02 10.78
N GLU A 118 -9.79 -1.18 9.47
CA GLU A 118 -10.53 -2.19 8.70
C GLU A 118 -9.82 -3.56 8.69
N ILE A 119 -10.60 -4.62 8.97
CA ILE A 119 -10.13 -6.00 8.93
C ILE A 119 -10.74 -6.71 7.71
N GLY A 120 -9.88 -7.24 6.85
CA GLY A 120 -10.29 -8.06 5.70
C GLY A 120 -10.73 -9.46 6.15
N LEU A 121 -11.93 -9.88 5.70
CA LEU A 121 -12.46 -11.20 6.02
C LEU A 121 -11.58 -12.30 5.41
N LEU A 122 -11.02 -12.05 4.22
CA LEU A 122 -10.15 -13.01 3.53
C LEU A 122 -8.91 -13.36 4.35
N VAL A 123 -8.27 -12.34 4.94
CA VAL A 123 -7.09 -12.51 5.80
C VAL A 123 -7.49 -13.13 7.13
N GLN A 124 -8.63 -12.74 7.69
CA GLN A 124 -9.13 -13.31 8.94
C GLN A 124 -9.40 -14.82 8.82
N THR A 125 -10.09 -15.24 7.75
CA THR A 125 -10.33 -16.67 7.48
C THR A 125 -9.01 -17.40 7.25
N PHE A 126 -8.10 -16.83 6.46
CA PHE A 126 -6.77 -17.41 6.25
C PHE A 126 -5.99 -17.61 7.56
N MET A 127 -5.99 -16.61 8.44
CA MET A 127 -5.32 -16.67 9.74
C MET A 127 -5.96 -17.68 10.70
N HIS A 128 -7.28 -17.87 10.62
CA HIS A 128 -7.97 -18.91 11.37
C HIS A 128 -7.58 -20.31 10.86
N ASP A 129 -7.64 -20.51 9.55
CA ASP A 129 -7.36 -21.81 8.93
C ASP A 129 -5.91 -22.25 9.13
N ILE A 130 -4.94 -21.34 9.01
CA ILE A 130 -3.52 -21.68 9.20
C ILE A 130 -3.19 -22.09 10.64
N GLN A 131 -3.95 -21.60 11.63
CA GLN A 131 -3.78 -21.97 13.03
C GLN A 131 -4.24 -23.41 13.30
N ILE A 132 -5.26 -23.87 12.57
CA ILE A 132 -5.82 -25.23 12.70
C ILE A 132 -4.92 -26.26 12.00
N LEU A 133 -4.24 -25.86 10.92
CA LEU A 133 -3.43 -26.79 10.12
C LEU A 133 -2.20 -27.33 10.88
N PRO A 134 -1.85 -28.62 10.68
CA PRO A 134 -0.69 -29.23 11.32
C PRO A 134 0.62 -28.60 10.83
N TYR A 135 1.62 -28.55 11.71
CA TYR A 135 2.97 -28.05 11.42
C TYR A 135 3.84 -29.02 10.61
N VAL A 136 3.32 -30.23 10.35
CA VAL A 136 4.08 -31.36 9.79
C VAL A 136 3.98 -31.36 8.26
N CYS A 137 5.05 -31.79 7.58
CA CYS A 137 5.05 -32.08 6.14
C CYS A 137 4.78 -30.87 5.21
N GLY A 138 5.07 -29.64 5.66
CA GLY A 138 4.95 -28.46 4.79
C GLY A 138 3.51 -28.10 4.38
N VAL A 139 2.49 -28.65 5.07
CA VAL A 139 1.07 -28.38 4.77
C VAL A 139 0.76 -26.88 4.83
N ARG A 140 1.33 -26.17 5.80
CA ARG A 140 1.18 -24.72 5.94
C ARG A 140 1.83 -23.94 4.80
N GLU A 141 2.99 -24.40 4.31
CA GLU A 141 3.66 -23.78 3.15
C GLU A 141 2.79 -23.93 1.91
N GLY A 142 2.29 -25.14 1.62
CA GLY A 142 1.36 -25.37 0.51
C GLY A 142 0.06 -24.57 0.64
N PHE A 143 -0.44 -24.37 1.85
CA PHE A 143 -1.62 -23.53 2.11
C PHE A 143 -1.35 -22.05 1.86
N ILE A 144 -0.20 -21.52 2.30
CA ILE A 144 0.24 -20.15 2.00
C ILE A 144 0.36 -19.95 0.49
N ASP A 145 1.01 -20.88 -0.22
CA ASP A 145 1.16 -20.81 -1.67
C ASP A 145 -0.19 -20.84 -2.41
N ASN A 146 -1.13 -21.67 -1.94
CA ASN A 146 -2.47 -21.71 -2.50
C ASN A 146 -3.22 -20.39 -2.27
N PHE A 147 -3.05 -19.77 -1.10
CA PHE A 147 -3.62 -18.48 -0.80
C PHE A 147 -3.07 -17.37 -1.70
N LEU A 148 -1.75 -17.34 -1.92
CA LEU A 148 -1.13 -16.38 -2.85
C LEU A 148 -1.63 -16.56 -4.29
N ARG A 149 -1.76 -17.82 -4.74
CA ARG A 149 -2.35 -18.11 -6.07
C ARG A 149 -3.81 -17.68 -6.18
N LEU A 150 -4.58 -17.80 -5.10
CA LEU A 150 -5.95 -17.31 -5.06
C LEU A 150 -6.01 -15.79 -5.22
N LEU A 151 -5.14 -15.06 -4.52
CA LEU A 151 -5.02 -13.60 -4.66
C LEU A 151 -4.65 -13.20 -6.10
N ASP A 152 -3.67 -13.86 -6.70
CA ASP A 152 -3.25 -13.58 -8.08
C ASP A 152 -4.38 -13.87 -9.09
N ARG A 153 -5.13 -14.97 -8.90
CA ARG A 153 -6.29 -15.29 -9.74
C ARG A 153 -7.41 -14.26 -9.59
N LYS A 154 -7.72 -13.83 -8.37
CA LYS A 154 -8.72 -12.78 -8.13
C LYS A 154 -8.29 -11.44 -8.75
N ALA A 155 -7.01 -11.09 -8.64
CA ALA A 155 -6.44 -9.91 -9.26
C ALA A 155 -6.56 -9.97 -10.80
N LEU A 156 -6.15 -11.07 -11.43
CA LEU A 156 -6.30 -11.27 -12.87
C LEU A 156 -7.77 -11.24 -13.32
N ALA A 157 -8.68 -11.85 -12.56
CA ALA A 157 -10.10 -11.82 -12.85
C ALA A 157 -10.65 -10.39 -12.77
N LEU A 158 -10.22 -9.59 -11.79
CA LEU A 158 -10.55 -8.17 -11.69
C LEU A 158 -10.07 -7.41 -12.91
N ILE A 159 -8.81 -7.59 -13.32
CA ILE A 159 -8.23 -6.95 -14.51
C ILE A 159 -9.06 -7.28 -15.75
N LYS A 160 -9.34 -8.56 -15.99
CA LYS A 160 -10.11 -9.02 -17.16
C LYS A 160 -11.56 -8.53 -17.13
N TYR A 161 -12.18 -8.46 -15.96
CA TYR A 161 -13.52 -7.89 -15.82
C TYR A 161 -13.51 -6.39 -16.18
N VAL A 162 -12.50 -5.65 -15.73
CA VAL A 162 -12.36 -4.23 -16.06
C VAL A 162 -12.11 -4.04 -17.55
N GLU A 163 -11.19 -4.79 -18.16
CA GLU A 163 -10.89 -4.72 -19.60
C GLU A 163 -12.13 -4.99 -20.46
N THR A 164 -12.95 -5.98 -20.08
CA THR A 164 -14.16 -6.34 -20.83
C THR A 164 -15.26 -5.28 -20.71
N GLN A 165 -15.47 -4.73 -19.51
CA GLN A 165 -16.49 -3.70 -19.28
C GLN A 165 -16.11 -2.32 -19.81
N SER A 166 -14.82 -1.99 -19.77
CA SER A 166 -14.31 -0.68 -20.23
C SER A 166 -13.89 -0.65 -21.69
N SER A 167 -14.04 -1.76 -22.43
CA SER A 167 -13.48 -1.92 -23.78
C SER A 167 -12.00 -1.52 -23.84
N LEU A 168 -11.19 -2.14 -22.96
CA LEU A 168 -9.76 -1.87 -22.78
C LEU A 168 -9.44 -0.42 -22.33
N GLY A 169 -10.28 0.16 -21.47
CA GLY A 169 -10.05 1.48 -20.87
C GLY A 169 -10.55 2.66 -21.70
N THR A 170 -11.29 2.42 -22.78
CA THR A 170 -11.85 3.50 -23.62
C THR A 170 -13.08 4.16 -22.99
N VAL A 171 -13.81 3.45 -22.13
CA VAL A 171 -15.04 3.95 -21.48
C VAL A 171 -14.90 3.88 -19.96
N PRO A 172 -15.24 4.95 -19.21
CA PRO A 172 -15.24 4.91 -17.75
C PRO A 172 -16.25 3.88 -17.23
N LEU A 173 -15.88 3.19 -16.16
CA LEU A 173 -16.68 2.10 -15.61
C LEU A 173 -17.84 2.64 -14.76
N ASN A 174 -19.07 2.25 -15.09
CA ASN A 174 -20.27 2.63 -14.33
C ASN A 174 -20.23 2.07 -12.90
N ASP A 175 -20.79 2.81 -11.93
CA ASP A 175 -20.83 2.39 -10.52
C ASP A 175 -21.59 1.08 -10.30
N ALA A 176 -22.61 0.82 -11.12
CA ALA A 176 -23.33 -0.46 -11.12
C ALA A 176 -22.40 -1.64 -11.48
N ALA A 177 -21.54 -1.45 -12.49
CA ALA A 177 -20.58 -2.46 -12.89
C ALA A 177 -19.46 -2.65 -11.85
N LYS A 178 -19.05 -1.58 -11.14
CA LYS A 178 -18.13 -1.69 -9.99
C LYS A 178 -18.73 -2.49 -8.84
N ARG A 179 -20.02 -2.30 -8.53
CA ARG A 179 -20.73 -3.08 -7.50
C ARG A 179 -20.88 -4.55 -7.90
N GLN A 180 -21.20 -4.81 -9.17
CA GLN A 180 -21.32 -6.17 -9.69
C GLN A 180 -19.97 -6.90 -9.66
N LEU A 181 -18.87 -6.22 -10.04
CA LEU A 181 -17.51 -6.75 -9.91
C LEU A 181 -17.20 -7.18 -8.47
N ARG A 182 -17.56 -6.35 -7.48
CA ARG A 182 -17.35 -6.68 -6.07
C ARG A 182 -18.14 -7.90 -5.63
N GLN A 183 -19.39 -8.03 -6.10
CA GLN A 183 -20.23 -9.18 -5.80
C GLN A 183 -19.69 -10.47 -6.44
N ASP A 184 -19.35 -10.42 -7.72
CA ASP A 184 -18.90 -11.59 -8.49
C ASP A 184 -17.55 -12.14 -7.98
N LEU A 185 -16.65 -11.25 -7.54
CA LEU A 185 -15.35 -11.64 -6.96
C LEU A 185 -15.39 -11.93 -5.45
N GLN A 186 -16.59 -11.84 -4.84
CA GLN A 186 -16.82 -12.02 -3.41
C GLN A 186 -15.94 -11.08 -2.56
N LEU A 187 -15.83 -9.82 -2.98
CA LEU A 187 -15.08 -8.76 -2.29
C LEU A 187 -16.07 -7.92 -1.49
N VAL A 188 -16.53 -8.48 -0.37
CA VAL A 188 -17.59 -7.90 0.47
C VAL A 188 -17.05 -6.74 1.32
N THR A 189 -15.84 -6.88 1.86
CA THR A 189 -15.20 -5.84 2.65
C THR A 189 -14.33 -4.94 1.78
N GLU A 190 -14.22 -3.66 2.17
CA GLU A 190 -13.36 -2.70 1.47
C GLU A 190 -11.88 -3.07 1.61
N ALA A 191 -11.48 -3.61 2.77
CA ALA A 191 -10.15 -4.19 2.99
C ALA A 191 -9.82 -5.34 2.01
N ASP A 192 -10.72 -6.31 1.81
CA ASP A 192 -10.51 -7.40 0.85
C ASP A 192 -10.42 -6.87 -0.58
N TYR A 193 -11.27 -5.89 -0.92
CA TYR A 193 -11.23 -5.20 -2.20
C TYR A 193 -9.89 -4.49 -2.39
N SER A 194 -9.40 -3.78 -1.38
CA SER A 194 -8.12 -3.04 -1.39
C SER A 194 -6.93 -3.97 -1.58
N ILE A 195 -6.91 -5.13 -0.90
CA ILE A 195 -5.85 -6.15 -1.06
C ILE A 195 -5.79 -6.64 -2.50
N VAL A 196 -6.93 -7.06 -3.06
CA VAL A 196 -7.00 -7.58 -4.43
C VAL A 196 -6.68 -6.48 -5.46
N LEU A 197 -7.16 -5.26 -5.23
CA LEU A 197 -6.88 -4.11 -6.10
C LEU A 197 -5.40 -3.75 -6.10
N THR A 198 -4.74 -3.76 -4.94
CA THR A 198 -3.30 -3.52 -4.82
C THR A 198 -2.51 -4.61 -5.58
N ARG A 199 -2.96 -5.86 -5.51
CA ARG A 199 -2.35 -6.95 -6.27
C ARG A 199 -2.55 -6.79 -7.78
N ALA A 200 -3.73 -6.32 -8.20
CA ALA A 200 -4.01 -6.02 -9.60
C ALA A 200 -3.13 -4.87 -10.12
N GLU A 201 -2.92 -3.82 -9.33
CA GLU A 201 -2.04 -2.70 -9.68
C GLU A 201 -0.58 -3.15 -9.90
N LYS A 202 -0.08 -4.08 -9.08
CA LYS A 202 1.27 -4.65 -9.29
C LYS A 202 1.40 -5.42 -10.60
N LEU A 203 0.32 -6.05 -11.07
CA LEU A 203 0.30 -6.83 -12.32
C LEU A 203 0.05 -5.96 -13.54
N HIS A 204 -0.81 -4.95 -13.42
CA HIS A 204 -1.15 -4.01 -14.48
C HIS A 204 -1.28 -2.60 -13.88
N PRO A 205 -0.24 -1.75 -14.01
CA PRO A 205 -0.25 -0.42 -13.43
C PRO A 205 -1.34 0.47 -14.05
N GLY A 206 -1.91 1.35 -13.25
CA GLY A 206 -2.96 2.31 -13.62
C GLY A 206 -4.40 1.84 -13.36
N ILE A 207 -4.61 0.58 -12.96
CA ILE A 207 -5.96 0.05 -12.69
C ILE A 207 -6.53 0.61 -11.39
N TYR A 208 -5.68 0.80 -10.39
CA TYR A 208 -6.06 1.39 -9.11
C TYR A 208 -6.64 2.79 -9.33
N THR A 209 -5.92 3.63 -10.07
CA THR A 209 -6.32 5.00 -10.40
C THR A 209 -7.56 5.03 -11.28
N PHE A 210 -7.70 4.10 -12.23
CA PHE A 210 -8.89 3.99 -13.07
C PHE A 210 -10.16 3.64 -12.26
N LEU A 211 -10.07 2.73 -11.28
CA LEU A 211 -11.22 2.27 -10.51
C LEU A 211 -11.63 3.22 -9.38
N LYS A 212 -10.64 3.72 -8.63
CA LYS A 212 -10.86 4.66 -7.51
C LYS A 212 -11.00 6.11 -7.98
N GLY A 213 -10.55 6.41 -9.20
CA GLY A 213 -10.52 7.75 -9.76
C GLY A 213 -9.33 8.57 -9.27
N ASP A 214 -9.01 9.61 -10.03
CA ASP A 214 -8.04 10.62 -9.59
C ASP A 214 -8.64 11.43 -8.44
N PRO A 215 -7.96 11.56 -7.29
CA PRO A 215 -8.45 12.34 -6.17
C PRO A 215 -8.58 13.84 -6.53
N ARG A 216 -7.78 14.33 -7.49
CA ARG A 216 -7.92 15.70 -8.04
C ARG A 216 -9.25 15.91 -8.75
N GLN A 217 -9.65 14.98 -9.61
CA GLN A 217 -10.95 15.06 -10.31
C GLN A 217 -12.13 14.93 -9.34
N ASN A 218 -11.95 14.16 -8.26
CA ASN A 218 -12.96 14.07 -7.21
C ASN A 218 -13.02 15.34 -6.37
N ALA A 219 -11.89 15.97 -6.03
CA ALA A 219 -11.85 17.26 -5.36
C ALA A 219 -12.48 18.37 -6.22
N ASP A 220 -12.16 18.44 -7.51
CA ASP A 220 -12.75 19.38 -8.46
C ASP A 220 -14.27 19.16 -8.61
N ARG A 221 -14.73 17.90 -8.62
CA ARG A 221 -16.15 17.56 -8.64
C ARG A 221 -16.87 17.96 -7.36
N VAL A 222 -16.25 17.73 -6.21
CA VAL A 222 -16.82 18.09 -4.91
C VAL A 222 -16.86 19.62 -4.77
N GLN A 223 -15.80 20.32 -5.19
CA GLN A 223 -15.76 21.77 -5.20
C GLN A 223 -16.79 22.37 -6.16
N ALA A 224 -16.93 21.82 -7.37
CA ALA A 224 -17.98 22.24 -8.30
C ALA A 224 -19.40 21.98 -7.78
N LEU A 225 -19.61 20.93 -6.97
CA LEU A 225 -20.88 20.69 -6.28
C LEU A 225 -21.13 21.72 -5.18
N PHE A 226 -20.10 22.11 -4.41
CA PHE A 226 -20.22 23.16 -3.39
C PHE A 226 -20.39 24.57 -3.98
N GLU A 227 -19.83 24.85 -5.14
CA GLU A 227 -20.03 26.12 -5.88
C GLU A 227 -21.39 26.21 -6.59
N SER A 228 -22.15 25.10 -6.62
CA SER A 228 -23.50 25.04 -7.23
C SER A 228 -24.66 25.23 -6.24
N PHE A 229 -24.36 25.50 -4.97
CA PHE A 229 -25.32 25.88 -3.90
C PHE A 229 -25.14 27.33 -3.47
#